data_AF-A0A1I1GDQ7-F1
#
_entry.id   AF-A0A1I1GDQ7-F1
#
_cell.length_a   1.000
_cell.length_b   1.000
_cell.length_c   1.000
_cell.angle_alpha   90.00
_cell.angle_beta   90.00
_cell.angle_gamma   90.00
#
_symmetry.space_group_name_H-M   'P 1'
#
loop_
_entity.id
_entity.type
_entity.pdbx_description
1 polymer ?
#
loop_
_entity_poly.entity_id
_entity_poly.type
_entity_poly.pdbx_seq_one_letter_code
_entity_poly.pdbx_strand_id
1 'polypeptide(L)'
;MSLTARYPVSGDTTSPVVTASIARNVRLQYTRAIAAFAVLFFHASVIVERSTGSNSFLEVFSGQWGAYGVSVFFALSGYLMGELIQRDDPARFLIARIARIYPPMLLVVALFWAAFFAAGHTRGIDFLSLTLAPVGARDYFLAVEWSLIYEMSYYVALAALSFLGLRRQAVWFATAWLAVVTLAIWTNGVGRNDSLPIASELPLQAINLPFILGFILADLARRRLLPARPILIAIPPILAAGYILPGELGLKIILLGVMTVTAAICLPKTAPESVLGRIGERLGDASYMLYLCHMPLMWLLMIVLLPGMPALAVWLGGITASVALSLVLAQLDLGIHRWSRRMIARASDRRARLAAIGFIAAFCGVAVVSEFVAREKRAAMQQAHRIVLTAKPSVSPSLRAEIDAVERMTDGTSIVRGYVVDLEKPTLGAHVAAIQNGQVLILDPVKRRRPALARSWARPDLERQQIGFVLMLPKSINCSAGRIEFRAALSDGRTVVPDIGPNIDICR
;
A
#
# COMPACT_ATOMS: atom_id res chain seq x y z
N MET A 1 -51.95 -5.09 -62.74
CA MET A 1 -50.51 -5.11 -62.42
C MET A 1 -50.39 -5.22 -60.90
N SER A 2 -50.70 -6.40 -60.32
CA SER A 2 -49.80 -7.57 -60.15
C SER A 2 -48.90 -7.35 -58.91
N LEU A 3 -48.80 -8.18 -57.88
CA LEU A 3 -49.32 -9.51 -57.54
C LEU A 3 -49.07 -9.68 -56.02
N THR A 4 -49.99 -10.31 -55.30
CA THR A 4 -49.80 -10.83 -53.94
C THR A 4 -48.81 -12.00 -53.92
N ALA A 5 -47.89 -12.05 -52.94
CA ALA A 5 -47.22 -13.28 -52.54
C ALA A 5 -46.82 -13.27 -51.05
N ARG A 6 -47.45 -14.16 -50.28
CA ARG A 6 -46.96 -14.66 -48.98
C ARG A 6 -45.74 -15.58 -49.23
N TYR A 7 -44.85 -15.76 -48.24
CA TYR A 7 -44.12 -16.99 -47.84
C TYR A 7 -43.00 -16.60 -46.83
N PRO A 8 -42.48 -17.51 -45.96
CA PRO A 8 -43.15 -18.29 -44.92
C PRO A 8 -42.50 -18.11 -43.52
N VAL A 9 -43.19 -18.62 -42.49
CA VAL A 9 -42.60 -18.98 -41.19
C VAL A 9 -41.98 -20.38 -41.33
N SER A 10 -40.68 -20.48 -41.09
CA SER A 10 -39.93 -21.72 -40.77
C SER A 10 -38.74 -21.26 -39.92
N GLY A 11 -38.61 -21.67 -38.66
CA GLY A 11 -38.23 -23.02 -38.29
C GLY A 11 -36.77 -22.99 -37.86
N ASP A 12 -36.57 -22.85 -36.54
CA ASP A 12 -35.41 -23.26 -35.75
C ASP A 12 -34.05 -23.41 -36.47
N THR A 13 -33.18 -22.42 -36.31
CA THR A 13 -31.75 -22.68 -36.14
C THR A 13 -31.23 -21.79 -35.02
N THR A 14 -30.94 -22.45 -33.90
CA THR A 14 -30.12 -21.96 -32.80
C THR A 14 -28.84 -21.33 -33.35
N SER A 15 -28.87 -20.01 -33.56
CA SER A 15 -27.65 -19.24 -33.77
C SER A 15 -26.80 -19.46 -32.52
N PRO A 16 -25.60 -20.05 -32.61
CA PRO A 16 -24.72 -20.09 -31.47
C PRO A 16 -24.48 -18.62 -31.12
N VAL A 17 -24.89 -18.24 -29.91
CA VAL A 17 -24.37 -17.05 -29.25
C VAL A 17 -22.88 -17.33 -29.14
N VAL A 18 -22.13 -16.97 -30.18
CA VAL A 18 -20.69 -16.90 -30.16
C VAL A 18 -20.44 -15.80 -29.15
N THR A 19 -20.30 -16.20 -27.89
CA THR A 19 -19.61 -15.45 -26.87
C THR A 19 -18.26 -15.12 -27.47
N ALA A 20 -18.17 -13.97 -28.14
CA ALA A 20 -16.92 -13.40 -28.55
C ALA A 20 -16.12 -13.22 -27.26
N SER A 21 -15.29 -14.21 -26.95
CA SER A 21 -14.26 -14.06 -25.95
C SER A 21 -13.47 -12.86 -26.46
N ILE A 22 -13.50 -11.77 -25.70
CA ILE A 22 -12.62 -10.63 -25.96
C ILE A 22 -11.23 -11.25 -26.01
N ALA A 23 -10.63 -11.34 -27.20
CA ALA A 23 -9.33 -11.95 -27.39
C ALA A 23 -8.37 -11.31 -26.38
N ARG A 24 -7.98 -12.09 -25.36
CA ARG A 24 -7.21 -11.58 -24.24
C ARG A 24 -5.84 -11.17 -24.76
N ASN A 25 -5.37 -10.00 -24.35
CA ASN A 25 -4.09 -9.50 -24.83
C ASN A 25 -2.95 -10.18 -24.06
N VAL A 26 -2.48 -11.32 -24.59
CA VAL A 26 -1.42 -12.17 -24.02
C VAL A 26 -0.18 -11.37 -23.62
N ARG A 27 0.20 -10.35 -24.39
CA ARG A 27 1.34 -9.47 -24.09
C ARG A 27 1.20 -8.77 -22.74
N LEU A 28 0.01 -8.26 -22.45
CA LEU A 28 -0.25 -7.60 -21.15
C LEU A 28 -0.20 -8.61 -20.01
N GLN A 29 -0.56 -9.88 -20.24
CA GLN A 29 -0.46 -10.93 -19.24
C GLN A 29 0.99 -11.26 -18.89
N TYR A 30 1.87 -11.34 -19.89
CA TYR A 30 3.31 -11.46 -19.63
C TYR A 30 3.86 -10.28 -18.84
N THR A 31 3.49 -9.06 -19.23
CA THR A 31 3.95 -7.85 -18.52
C THR A 31 3.49 -7.86 -17.06
N ARG A 32 2.25 -8.30 -16.78
CA ARG A 32 1.75 -8.50 -15.40
C ARG A 32 2.52 -9.57 -14.64
N ALA A 33 2.84 -10.69 -15.29
CA ALA A 33 3.61 -11.75 -14.68
C ALA A 33 5.02 -11.26 -14.31
N ILE A 34 5.74 -10.62 -15.25
CA ILE A 34 7.07 -10.05 -15.03
C ILE A 34 7.04 -9.06 -13.85
N ALA A 35 6.05 -8.17 -13.80
CA ALA A 35 5.87 -7.23 -12.69
C ALA A 35 5.67 -7.94 -11.35
N ALA A 36 4.84 -8.99 -11.31
CA ALA A 36 4.61 -9.78 -10.09
C ALA A 36 5.89 -10.48 -9.60
N PHE A 37 6.66 -11.08 -10.52
CA PHE A 37 7.91 -11.75 -10.17
C PHE A 37 8.99 -10.78 -9.68
N ALA A 38 9.09 -9.57 -10.27
CA ALA A 38 10.03 -8.55 -9.80
C ALA A 38 9.76 -8.15 -8.34
N VAL A 39 8.48 -7.98 -7.96
CA VAL A 39 8.07 -7.71 -6.57
C VAL A 39 8.34 -8.92 -5.68
N LEU A 40 8.00 -10.12 -6.14
CA LEU A 40 8.20 -11.36 -5.39
C LEU A 40 9.68 -11.60 -5.07
N PHE A 41 10.58 -11.45 -6.05
CA PHE A 41 12.01 -11.67 -5.84
C PHE A 41 12.60 -10.68 -4.83
N PHE A 42 12.22 -9.41 -4.91
CA PHE A 42 12.63 -8.41 -3.92
C PHE A 42 12.15 -8.79 -2.51
N HIS A 43 10.86 -9.06 -2.33
CA HIS A 43 10.33 -9.40 -1.02
C HIS A 43 10.84 -10.74 -0.49
N ALA A 44 11.11 -11.70 -1.37
CA ALA A 44 11.76 -12.94 -0.98
C ALA A 44 13.16 -12.69 -0.40
N SER A 45 13.92 -11.80 -1.01
CA SER A 45 15.23 -11.37 -0.50
C SER A 45 15.12 -10.64 0.85
N VAL A 46 14.13 -9.77 1.04
CA VAL A 46 13.87 -9.12 2.34
C VAL A 46 13.58 -10.14 3.44
N ILE A 47 12.81 -11.18 3.12
CA ILE A 47 12.49 -12.23 4.09
C ILE A 47 13.73 -13.05 4.44
N VAL A 48 14.58 -13.38 3.46
CA VAL A 48 15.86 -14.06 3.69
C VAL A 48 16.76 -13.26 4.63
N GLU A 49 16.90 -11.96 4.39
CA GLU A 49 17.69 -11.08 5.26
C GLU A 49 17.14 -11.10 6.69
N ARG A 50 15.83 -10.94 6.84
CA ARG A 50 15.18 -10.92 8.17
C ARG A 50 15.25 -12.26 8.90
N SER A 51 15.24 -13.37 8.18
CA SER A 51 15.20 -14.72 8.78
C SER A 51 16.59 -15.33 8.99
N THR A 52 17.56 -14.99 8.14
CA THR A 52 18.90 -15.60 8.14
C THR A 52 20.03 -14.62 8.43
N GLY A 53 19.78 -13.32 8.39
CA GLY A 53 20.81 -12.27 8.43
C GLY A 53 21.59 -12.10 7.14
N SER A 54 21.38 -12.95 6.12
CA SER A 54 22.09 -12.86 4.84
C SER A 54 21.46 -11.83 3.91
N ASN A 55 22.25 -10.85 3.47
CA ASN A 55 21.86 -9.83 2.49
C ASN A 55 22.15 -10.24 1.03
N SER A 56 22.70 -11.44 0.78
CA SER A 56 23.20 -11.89 -0.54
C SER A 56 22.18 -11.73 -1.68
N PHE A 57 20.91 -12.04 -1.43
CA PHE A 57 19.86 -11.88 -2.44
C PHE A 57 19.32 -10.44 -2.54
N LEU A 58 19.46 -9.61 -1.51
CA LEU A 58 19.06 -8.19 -1.55
C LEU A 58 20.04 -7.34 -2.36
N GLU A 59 21.31 -7.70 -2.39
CA GLU A 59 22.31 -7.06 -3.25
C GLU A 59 21.94 -7.19 -4.74
N VAL A 60 21.32 -8.32 -5.13
CA VAL A 60 20.85 -8.56 -6.50
C VAL A 60 19.43 -8.04 -6.71
N PHE A 61 18.49 -8.48 -5.87
CA PHE A 61 17.07 -8.14 -5.93
C PHE A 61 16.74 -7.08 -4.87
N SER A 62 17.30 -5.88 -5.04
CA SER A 62 17.08 -4.75 -4.14
C SER A 62 15.68 -4.13 -4.29
N GLY A 63 15.37 -3.13 -3.46
CA GLY A 63 14.08 -2.40 -3.51
C GLY A 63 13.75 -1.78 -4.86
N GLN A 64 14.74 -1.64 -5.75
CA GLN A 64 14.54 -1.18 -7.12
C GLN A 64 13.66 -2.14 -7.94
N TRP A 65 13.77 -3.46 -7.72
CA TRP A 65 12.94 -4.45 -8.40
C TRP A 65 11.48 -4.39 -7.96
N GLY A 66 11.25 -4.18 -6.66
CA GLY A 66 9.91 -3.93 -6.12
C GLY A 66 9.29 -2.67 -6.71
N ALA A 67 10.03 -1.56 -6.70
CA ALA A 67 9.59 -0.30 -7.29
C ALA A 67 9.31 -0.41 -8.81
N TYR A 68 10.13 -1.17 -9.54
CA TYR A 68 9.93 -1.45 -10.96
C TYR A 68 8.62 -2.21 -11.20
N GLY A 69 8.41 -3.32 -10.49
CA GLY A 69 7.19 -4.11 -10.63
C GLY A 69 5.93 -3.31 -10.31
N VAL A 70 5.93 -2.53 -9.23
CA VAL A 70 4.82 -1.61 -8.90
C VAL A 70 4.60 -0.57 -10.00
N SER A 71 5.67 0.02 -10.53
CA SER A 71 5.58 1.00 -11.63
C SER A 71 4.95 0.40 -12.89
N VAL A 72 5.29 -0.84 -13.24
CA VAL A 72 4.66 -1.57 -14.36
C VAL A 72 3.17 -1.82 -14.10
N PHE A 73 2.79 -2.27 -12.89
CA PHE A 73 1.38 -2.47 -12.55
C PHE A 73 0.57 -1.18 -12.64
N PHE A 74 1.12 -0.08 -12.13
CA PHE A 74 0.46 1.23 -12.14
C PHE A 74 0.34 1.78 -13.57
N ALA A 75 1.38 1.64 -14.39
CA ALA A 75 1.33 2.03 -15.81
C ALA A 75 0.32 1.19 -16.62
N LEU A 76 0.25 -0.12 -16.37
CA LEU A 76 -0.77 -0.99 -16.97
C LEU A 76 -2.18 -0.58 -16.54
N SER A 77 -2.38 -0.28 -15.26
CA SER A 77 -3.67 0.15 -14.74
C SER A 77 -4.09 1.50 -15.34
N GLY A 78 -3.17 2.46 -15.41
CA GLY A 78 -3.35 3.73 -16.10
C GLY A 78 -3.80 3.56 -17.56
N TYR A 79 -3.07 2.75 -18.33
CA TYR A 79 -3.38 2.44 -19.73
C TYR A 79 -4.77 1.82 -19.90
N LEU A 80 -5.08 0.79 -19.10
CA LEU A 80 -6.38 0.12 -19.17
C LEU A 80 -7.51 1.09 -18.80
N MET A 81 -7.35 1.94 -17.80
CA MET A 81 -8.39 2.91 -17.44
C MET A 81 -8.58 3.98 -18.50
N GLY A 82 -7.51 4.39 -19.20
CA GLY A 82 -7.58 5.31 -20.34
C GLY A 82 -8.40 4.78 -21.51
N GLU A 83 -8.43 3.46 -21.71
CA GLU A 83 -9.33 2.80 -22.67
C GLU A 83 -10.76 2.68 -22.14
N LEU A 84 -10.92 2.26 -20.88
CA LEU A 84 -12.23 1.94 -20.30
C LEU A 84 -13.08 3.18 -20.04
N ILE A 85 -12.49 4.31 -19.62
CA ILE A 85 -13.24 5.53 -19.27
C ILE A 85 -14.04 6.10 -20.45
N GLN A 86 -13.59 5.89 -21.68
CA GLN A 86 -14.29 6.38 -22.87
C GLN A 86 -15.45 5.45 -23.27
N ARG A 87 -15.38 4.17 -22.89
CA ARG A 87 -16.29 3.13 -23.37
C ARG A 87 -17.38 2.78 -22.35
N ASP A 88 -17.03 2.69 -21.08
CA ASP A 88 -17.88 2.09 -20.06
C ASP A 88 -18.73 3.16 -19.34
N ASP A 89 -19.94 2.78 -18.88
CA ASP A 89 -20.76 3.63 -18.00
C ASP A 89 -20.05 3.84 -16.64
N PRO A 90 -20.04 5.06 -16.07
CA PRO A 90 -19.27 5.37 -14.86
C PRO A 90 -19.63 4.51 -13.65
N ALA A 91 -20.91 4.17 -13.46
CA ALA A 91 -21.33 3.36 -12.32
C ALA A 91 -20.88 1.91 -12.48
N ARG A 92 -21.12 1.34 -13.67
CA ARG A 92 -20.70 -0.04 -13.99
C ARG A 92 -19.17 -0.17 -14.01
N PHE A 93 -18.45 0.86 -14.47
CA PHE A 93 -17.00 0.96 -14.41
C PHE A 93 -16.49 0.82 -12.98
N LEU A 94 -16.97 1.68 -12.06
CA LEU A 94 -16.48 1.71 -10.68
C LEU A 94 -16.81 0.40 -9.95
N ILE A 95 -18.04 -0.11 -10.07
CA ILE A 95 -18.43 -1.38 -9.42
C ILE A 95 -17.61 -2.55 -9.96
N ALA A 96 -17.33 -2.59 -11.26
CA ALA A 96 -16.48 -3.62 -11.84
C ALA A 96 -15.03 -3.56 -11.32
N ARG A 97 -14.53 -2.38 -10.93
CA ARG A 97 -13.23 -2.22 -10.28
C ARG A 97 -13.26 -2.64 -8.82
N ILE A 98 -14.28 -2.23 -8.06
CA ILE A 98 -14.49 -2.65 -6.67
C ILE A 98 -14.54 -4.18 -6.58
N ALA A 99 -15.35 -4.80 -7.45
CA ALA A 99 -15.50 -6.25 -7.50
C ALA A 99 -14.22 -7.00 -7.96
N ARG A 100 -13.29 -6.30 -8.60
CA ARG A 100 -11.98 -6.85 -8.99
C ARG A 100 -10.97 -6.82 -7.83
N ILE A 101 -11.05 -5.81 -6.96
CA ILE A 101 -10.07 -5.58 -5.88
C ILE A 101 -10.53 -6.21 -4.56
N TYR A 102 -11.72 -5.85 -4.08
CA TYR A 102 -12.13 -6.11 -2.70
C TYR A 102 -12.37 -7.59 -2.39
N PRO A 103 -13.21 -8.34 -3.15
CA PRO A 103 -13.46 -9.74 -2.82
C PRO A 103 -12.19 -10.60 -2.71
N PRO A 104 -11.26 -10.57 -3.69
CA PRO A 104 -10.00 -11.29 -3.56
C PRO A 104 -9.10 -10.78 -2.42
N MET A 105 -9.03 -9.48 -2.16
CA MET A 105 -8.27 -8.94 -1.03
C MET A 105 -8.82 -9.47 0.30
N LEU A 106 -10.14 -9.38 0.51
CA LEU A 106 -10.80 -9.83 1.74
C LEU A 106 -10.67 -11.35 1.93
N LEU A 107 -10.72 -12.13 0.84
CA LEU A 107 -10.46 -13.57 0.87
C LEU A 107 -9.05 -13.86 1.41
N VAL A 108 -8.03 -13.18 0.90
CA VAL A 108 -6.63 -13.39 1.33
C VAL A 108 -6.42 -12.90 2.76
N VAL A 109 -7.01 -11.76 3.16
CA VAL A 109 -6.99 -11.29 4.56
C VAL A 109 -7.61 -12.33 5.49
N ALA A 110 -8.81 -12.84 5.17
CA ALA A 110 -9.47 -13.84 5.99
C ALA A 110 -8.67 -15.15 6.09
N LEU A 111 -8.11 -15.61 4.96
CA LEU A 111 -7.26 -16.80 4.90
C LEU A 111 -6.04 -16.67 5.80
N PHE A 112 -5.28 -15.59 5.69
CA PHE A 112 -4.06 -15.41 6.47
C PHE A 112 -4.34 -15.03 7.93
N TRP A 113 -5.43 -14.33 8.21
CA TRP A 113 -5.88 -14.13 9.59
C TRP A 113 -6.15 -15.47 10.29
N ALA A 114 -6.86 -16.39 9.63
CA ALA A 114 -7.08 -17.73 10.15
C ALA A 114 -5.78 -18.54 10.26
N ALA A 115 -4.89 -18.44 9.28
CA ALA A 115 -3.61 -19.16 9.29
C ALA A 115 -2.67 -18.68 10.41
N PHE A 116 -2.54 -17.36 10.61
CA PHE A 116 -1.76 -16.81 11.72
C PHE A 116 -2.37 -17.19 13.08
N PHE A 117 -3.70 -17.12 13.20
CA PHE A 117 -4.40 -17.56 14.41
C PHE A 117 -4.14 -19.05 14.71
N ALA A 118 -4.25 -19.93 13.71
CA ALA A 118 -3.95 -21.35 13.84
C ALA A 118 -2.48 -21.63 14.21
N ALA A 119 -1.55 -20.76 13.78
CA ALA A 119 -0.14 -20.81 14.14
C ALA A 119 0.17 -20.16 15.51
N GLY A 120 -0.84 -19.78 16.30
CA GLY A 120 -0.64 -19.15 17.61
C GLY A 120 -0.20 -17.69 17.58
N HIS A 121 -0.28 -17.02 16.42
CA HIS A 121 0.11 -15.63 16.21
C HIS A 121 -1.11 -14.75 15.94
N THR A 122 -1.52 -13.94 16.91
CA THR A 122 -2.66 -13.03 16.71
C THR A 122 -2.19 -11.70 16.12
N ARG A 123 -2.51 -11.44 14.84
CA ARG A 123 -2.43 -10.08 14.26
C ARG A 123 -3.81 -9.43 14.23
N GLY A 124 -3.89 -8.20 14.72
CA GLY A 124 -5.08 -7.37 14.58
C GLY A 124 -5.32 -6.96 13.14
N ILE A 125 -6.58 -6.70 12.79
CA ILE A 125 -6.98 -6.12 11.51
C ILE A 125 -7.40 -4.68 11.75
N ASP A 126 -6.78 -3.73 11.06
CA ASP A 126 -7.26 -2.35 11.04
C ASP A 126 -8.36 -2.22 9.98
N PHE A 127 -9.61 -2.06 10.42
CA PHE A 127 -10.74 -1.94 9.50
C PHE A 127 -10.64 -0.71 8.58
N LEU A 128 -9.93 0.34 8.98
CA LEU A 128 -9.72 1.51 8.11
C LEU A 128 -8.75 1.19 6.97
N SER A 129 -7.75 0.33 7.19
CA SER A 129 -6.83 -0.06 6.13
C SER A 129 -7.53 -0.90 5.04
N LEU A 130 -8.55 -1.68 5.41
CA LEU A 130 -9.40 -2.43 4.48
C LEU A 130 -10.26 -1.53 3.56
N THR A 131 -10.49 -0.27 3.91
CA THR A 131 -11.24 0.67 3.06
C THR A 131 -10.45 1.15 1.86
N LEU A 132 -9.13 0.95 1.85
CA LEU A 132 -8.20 1.46 0.83
C LEU A 132 -8.31 2.98 0.57
N ALA A 133 -8.98 3.72 1.46
CA ALA A 133 -8.99 5.18 1.43
C ALA A 133 -7.64 5.72 1.90
N PRO A 134 -7.23 6.93 1.46
CA PRO A 134 -5.99 7.56 1.92
C PRO A 134 -6.14 8.06 3.36
N VAL A 135 -5.93 7.15 4.31
CA VAL A 135 -6.15 7.36 5.76
C VAL A 135 -4.86 7.67 6.53
N GLY A 136 -3.75 7.91 5.82
CA GLY A 136 -2.43 8.11 6.41
C GLY A 136 -1.76 6.82 6.90
N ALA A 137 -0.71 6.96 7.71
CA ALA A 137 0.07 5.85 8.22
C ALA A 137 -0.78 4.88 9.06
N ARG A 138 -0.89 3.63 8.60
CA ARG A 138 -1.63 2.51 9.21
C ARG A 138 -0.86 1.20 9.02
N ASP A 139 -1.21 0.20 9.84
CA ASP A 139 -0.75 -1.18 9.62
C ASP A 139 -1.65 -1.86 8.58
N TYR A 140 -1.04 -2.34 7.51
CA TYR A 140 -1.71 -3.04 6.42
C TYR A 140 -1.42 -4.53 6.55
N PHE A 141 -2.48 -5.33 6.62
CA PHE A 141 -2.41 -6.72 7.08
C PHE A 141 -1.57 -7.62 6.16
N LEU A 142 -1.68 -7.43 4.83
CA LEU A 142 -0.92 -8.14 3.81
C LEU A 142 0.42 -7.45 3.46
N ALA A 143 0.74 -6.31 4.09
CA ALA A 143 1.91 -5.45 3.85
C ALA A 143 2.05 -4.86 2.43
N VAL A 144 1.16 -5.16 1.51
CA VAL A 144 1.22 -4.76 0.08
C VAL A 144 0.02 -3.92 -0.36
N GLU A 145 -1.02 -3.82 0.48
CA GLU A 145 -2.26 -3.11 0.17
C GLU A 145 -2.06 -1.60 0.00
N TRP A 146 -0.95 -1.06 0.48
CA TRP A 146 -0.62 0.35 0.36
C TRP A 146 -0.65 0.83 -1.11
N SER A 147 -0.29 -0.04 -2.07
CA SER A 147 -0.34 0.29 -3.49
C SER A 147 -1.79 0.37 -4.02
N LEU A 148 -2.71 -0.41 -3.42
CA LEU A 148 -4.12 -0.44 -3.77
C LEU A 148 -4.85 0.84 -3.32
N ILE A 149 -4.30 1.60 -2.35
CA ILE A 149 -4.81 2.92 -1.99
C ILE A 149 -4.77 3.85 -3.21
N TYR A 150 -3.62 3.89 -3.89
CA TYR A 150 -3.43 4.69 -5.09
C TYR A 150 -4.34 4.22 -6.22
N GLU A 151 -4.38 2.90 -6.46
CA GLU A 151 -5.23 2.34 -7.50
C GLU A 151 -6.73 2.61 -7.26
N MET A 152 -7.20 2.44 -6.02
CA MET A 152 -8.59 2.64 -5.69
C MET A 152 -8.98 4.14 -5.74
N SER A 153 -8.10 5.01 -5.23
CA SER A 153 -8.27 6.47 -5.31
C SER A 153 -8.32 6.93 -6.77
N TYR A 154 -7.47 6.37 -7.62
CA TYR A 154 -7.45 6.64 -9.05
C TYR A 154 -8.76 6.27 -9.73
N TYR A 155 -9.30 5.08 -9.45
CA TYR A 155 -10.59 4.66 -10.00
C TYR A 155 -11.76 5.51 -9.50
N VAL A 156 -11.76 5.91 -8.21
CA VAL A 156 -12.76 6.83 -7.64
C VAL A 156 -12.70 8.18 -8.34
N ALA A 157 -11.50 8.74 -8.53
CA ALA A 157 -11.30 10.02 -9.21
C ALA A 157 -11.81 9.99 -10.66
N LEU A 158 -11.48 8.95 -11.42
CA LEU A 158 -11.96 8.79 -12.81
C LEU A 158 -13.48 8.58 -12.89
N ALA A 159 -14.05 7.81 -11.95
CA ALA A 159 -15.49 7.61 -11.86
C ALA A 159 -16.21 8.92 -11.54
N ALA A 160 -15.72 9.67 -10.55
CA ALA A 160 -16.26 10.99 -10.18
C ALA A 160 -16.20 11.96 -11.36
N LEU A 161 -15.06 12.06 -12.04
CA LEU A 161 -14.90 12.86 -13.25
C LEU A 161 -15.92 12.49 -14.33
N SER A 162 -16.16 11.18 -14.51
CA SER A 162 -17.11 10.68 -15.49
C SER A 162 -18.58 10.95 -15.10
N PHE A 163 -18.93 10.89 -13.81
CA PHE A 163 -20.24 11.29 -13.31
C PHE A 163 -20.51 12.78 -13.49
N LEU A 164 -19.47 13.63 -13.42
CA LEU A 164 -19.55 15.06 -13.72
C LEU A 164 -19.69 15.36 -15.23
N GLY A 165 -19.73 14.34 -16.10
CA GLY A 165 -19.80 14.52 -17.55
C GLY A 165 -18.47 14.95 -18.19
N LEU A 166 -17.38 14.97 -17.43
CA LEU A 166 -16.08 15.51 -17.85
C LEU A 166 -15.14 14.45 -18.46
N ARG A 167 -15.68 13.29 -18.89
CA ARG A 167 -14.90 12.17 -19.43
C ARG A 167 -14.11 12.53 -20.71
N ARG A 168 -14.58 13.48 -21.50
CA ARG A 168 -13.91 13.94 -22.73
C ARG A 168 -12.66 14.77 -22.41
N GLN A 169 -12.65 15.44 -21.25
CA GLN A 169 -11.53 16.23 -20.76
C GLN A 169 -10.55 15.40 -19.92
N ALA A 170 -10.77 14.10 -19.74
CA ALA A 170 -9.95 13.28 -18.86
C ALA A 170 -8.45 13.29 -19.19
N VAL A 171 -8.09 13.38 -20.48
CA VAL A 171 -6.68 13.54 -20.90
C VAL A 171 -6.12 14.88 -20.46
N TRP A 172 -6.90 15.97 -20.55
CA TRP A 172 -6.49 17.29 -20.05
C TRP A 172 -6.28 17.27 -18.53
N PHE A 173 -7.19 16.65 -17.78
CA PHE A 173 -7.02 16.46 -16.34
C PHE A 173 -5.77 15.65 -16.00
N ALA A 174 -5.49 14.57 -16.72
CA ALA A 174 -4.28 13.77 -16.54
C ALA A 174 -3.01 14.58 -16.84
N THR A 175 -2.99 15.39 -17.91
CA THR A 175 -1.85 16.26 -18.24
C THR A 175 -1.67 17.38 -17.21
N ALA A 176 -2.75 17.98 -16.73
CA ALA A 176 -2.69 18.97 -15.65
C ALA A 176 -2.15 18.33 -14.35
N TRP A 177 -2.62 17.12 -14.03
CA TRP A 177 -2.14 16.37 -12.88
C TRP A 177 -0.66 16.00 -13.00
N LEU A 178 -0.21 15.60 -14.20
CA LEU A 178 1.20 15.40 -14.49
C LEU A 178 2.00 16.65 -14.10
N ALA A 179 1.62 17.82 -14.61
CA ALA A 179 2.29 19.08 -14.31
C ALA A 179 2.33 19.42 -12.81
N VAL A 180 1.24 19.14 -12.08
CA VAL A 180 1.19 19.32 -10.61
C VAL A 180 2.21 18.42 -9.91
N VAL A 181 2.29 17.14 -10.28
CA VAL A 181 3.25 16.20 -9.68
C VAL A 181 4.68 16.59 -10.03
N THR A 182 4.97 16.99 -11.28
CA THR A 182 6.31 17.47 -11.64
C THR A 182 6.71 18.72 -10.88
N LEU A 183 5.78 19.66 -10.69
CA LEU A 183 6.01 20.87 -9.88
C LEU A 183 6.24 20.53 -8.40
N ALA A 184 5.48 19.57 -7.85
CA ALA A 184 5.66 19.11 -6.48
C ALA A 184 7.04 18.47 -6.27
N ILE A 185 7.49 17.64 -7.21
CA ILE A 185 8.83 17.03 -7.22
C ILE A 185 9.91 18.11 -7.35
N TRP A 186 9.73 19.09 -8.24
CA TRP A 186 10.70 20.16 -8.45
C TRP A 186 10.86 21.05 -7.23
N THR A 187 9.76 21.35 -6.51
CA THR A 187 9.78 22.22 -5.33
C THR A 187 10.22 21.52 -4.05
N ASN A 188 9.89 20.24 -3.88
CA ASN A 188 10.09 19.51 -2.62
C ASN A 188 11.16 18.40 -2.69
N GLY A 189 11.74 18.14 -3.87
CA GLY A 189 12.53 16.93 -4.12
C GLY A 189 11.66 15.66 -4.15
N VAL A 190 12.27 14.51 -4.49
CA VAL A 190 11.55 13.22 -4.50
C VAL A 190 11.42 12.62 -3.08
N GLY A 191 12.16 13.17 -2.10
CA GLY A 191 12.20 12.69 -0.72
C GLY A 191 10.91 12.81 0.10
N ARG A 192 9.86 13.47 -0.40
CA ARG A 192 8.53 13.56 0.24
C ARG A 192 7.58 12.38 -0.08
N ASN A 193 8.12 11.28 -0.62
CA ASN A 193 7.33 10.11 -0.97
C ASN A 193 6.92 9.28 0.26
N ASP A 194 5.93 9.74 1.00
CA ASP A 194 5.22 8.92 1.98
C ASP A 194 4.33 7.91 1.24
N SER A 195 4.70 6.62 1.31
CA SER A 195 3.90 5.55 0.70
C SER A 195 2.48 5.44 1.27
N LEU A 196 2.21 6.07 2.43
CA LEU A 196 0.93 6.05 3.16
C LEU A 196 0.35 7.47 3.29
N PRO A 197 -0.15 8.05 2.20
CA PRO A 197 -0.58 9.44 2.17
C PRO A 197 -1.94 9.63 2.86
N ILE A 198 -2.16 10.85 3.35
CA ILE A 198 -3.53 11.34 3.59
C ILE A 198 -4.12 11.90 2.28
N ALA A 199 -5.42 12.22 2.27
CA ALA A 199 -6.16 12.58 1.07
C ALA A 199 -5.55 13.78 0.31
N SER A 200 -5.05 14.79 1.03
CA SER A 200 -4.44 15.98 0.42
C SER A 200 -3.03 15.75 -0.12
N GLU A 201 -2.31 14.77 0.42
CA GLU A 201 -0.94 14.45 0.03
C GLU A 201 -0.91 13.54 -1.19
N LEU A 202 -1.89 12.63 -1.30
CA LEU A 202 -1.93 11.60 -2.33
C LEU A 202 -1.74 12.15 -3.75
N PRO A 203 -2.43 13.22 -4.20
CA PRO A 203 -2.28 13.71 -5.58
C PRO A 203 -0.88 14.26 -5.90
N LEU A 204 -0.05 14.58 -4.90
CA LEU A 204 1.26 15.17 -5.11
C LEU A 204 2.38 14.11 -5.20
N GLN A 205 2.06 12.85 -4.88
CA GLN A 205 3.04 11.77 -4.78
C GLN A 205 3.58 11.36 -6.16
N ALA A 206 4.91 11.20 -6.26
CA ALA A 206 5.57 10.79 -7.51
C ALA A 206 5.12 9.40 -7.98
N ILE A 207 4.64 8.57 -7.06
CA ILE A 207 4.14 7.23 -7.38
C ILE A 207 2.86 7.24 -8.24
N ASN A 208 2.19 8.39 -8.41
CA ASN A 208 1.09 8.51 -9.37
C ASN A 208 1.58 8.63 -10.83
N LEU A 209 2.84 8.99 -11.07
CA LEU A 209 3.38 9.21 -12.42
C LEU A 209 3.14 8.02 -13.36
N PRO A 210 3.38 6.74 -12.98
CA PRO A 210 3.07 5.63 -13.87
C PRO A 210 1.58 5.54 -14.23
N PHE A 211 0.65 5.80 -13.30
CA PHE A 211 -0.79 5.83 -13.62
C PHE A 211 -1.12 6.91 -14.65
N ILE A 212 -0.63 8.13 -14.42
CA ILE A 212 -0.87 9.29 -15.28
C ILE A 212 -0.30 9.06 -16.68
N LEU A 213 0.96 8.64 -16.76
CA LEU A 213 1.64 8.36 -18.02
C LEU A 213 0.99 7.17 -18.74
N GLY A 214 0.64 6.11 -18.02
CA GLY A 214 -0.13 4.99 -18.55
C GLY A 214 -1.46 5.44 -19.19
N PHE A 215 -2.20 6.32 -18.52
CA PHE A 215 -3.45 6.87 -19.03
C PHE A 215 -3.26 7.68 -20.31
N ILE A 216 -2.24 8.53 -20.35
CA ILE A 216 -1.89 9.32 -21.55
C ILE A 216 -1.46 8.39 -22.69
N LEU A 217 -0.71 7.31 -22.40
CA LEU A 217 -0.32 6.31 -23.39
C LEU A 217 -1.52 5.68 -24.10
N ALA A 218 -2.66 5.48 -23.41
CA ALA A 218 -3.87 4.97 -24.06
C ALA A 218 -4.39 5.93 -25.14
N ASP A 219 -4.32 7.25 -24.90
CA ASP A 219 -4.71 8.24 -25.90
C ASP A 219 -3.73 8.31 -27.08
N LEU A 220 -2.42 8.30 -26.78
CA LEU A 220 -1.37 8.26 -27.81
C LEU A 220 -1.47 7.01 -28.69
N ALA A 221 -1.77 5.85 -28.09
CA ALA A 221 -2.00 4.61 -28.80
C ALA A 221 -3.19 4.70 -29.76
N ARG A 222 -4.33 5.27 -29.31
CA ARG A 222 -5.51 5.48 -30.18
C ARG A 222 -5.23 6.40 -31.35
N ARG A 223 -4.43 7.46 -31.13
CA ARG A 223 -4.01 8.41 -32.17
C ARG A 223 -2.90 7.87 -33.07
N ARG A 224 -2.39 6.65 -32.84
CA ARG A 224 -1.27 6.04 -33.57
C ARG A 224 0.01 6.89 -33.51
N LEU A 225 0.23 7.60 -32.40
CA LEU A 225 1.41 8.43 -32.16
C LEU A 225 2.55 7.67 -31.47
N LEU A 226 2.34 6.39 -31.16
CA LEU A 226 3.38 5.55 -30.58
C LEU A 226 4.37 5.09 -31.68
N PRO A 227 5.68 5.06 -31.38
CA PRO A 227 6.69 4.66 -32.37
C PRO A 227 6.52 3.20 -32.78
N ALA A 228 6.80 2.90 -34.06
CA ALA A 228 6.62 1.58 -34.66
C ALA A 228 7.53 0.47 -34.07
N ARG A 229 8.61 0.84 -33.37
CA ARG A 229 9.60 -0.09 -32.78
C ARG A 229 9.95 0.32 -31.34
N PRO A 230 9.04 0.15 -30.37
CA PRO A 230 9.26 0.62 -29.00
C PRO A 230 10.37 -0.14 -28.27
N ILE A 231 10.71 -1.37 -28.68
CA ILE A 231 11.80 -2.15 -28.06
C ILE A 231 13.17 -1.52 -28.33
N LEU A 232 13.39 -1.00 -29.53
CA LEU A 232 14.61 -0.24 -29.86
C LEU A 232 14.65 1.13 -29.15
N ILE A 233 13.53 1.58 -28.59
CA ILE A 233 13.40 2.83 -27.83
C ILE A 233 13.36 2.56 -26.32
N ALA A 234 13.04 1.35 -25.87
CA ALA A 234 13.02 0.96 -24.46
C ALA A 234 14.40 0.48 -23.98
N ILE A 235 15.15 -0.23 -24.82
CA ILE A 235 16.49 -0.74 -24.47
C ILE A 235 17.49 0.41 -24.21
N PRO A 236 17.59 1.47 -25.04
CA PRO A 236 18.52 2.55 -24.77
C PRO A 236 18.25 3.28 -23.45
N PRO A 237 17.02 3.64 -23.03
CA PRO A 237 16.74 4.19 -21.69
C PRO A 237 16.74 3.16 -20.57
N ILE A 238 16.56 1.86 -20.80
CA ILE A 238 16.92 0.82 -19.80
C ILE A 238 18.40 0.93 -19.45
N LEU A 239 19.26 1.04 -20.46
CA LEU A 239 20.72 1.11 -20.31
C LEU A 239 21.21 2.53 -19.93
N ALA A 240 20.53 3.56 -20.43
CA ALA A 240 20.84 4.98 -20.24
C ALA A 240 20.17 5.59 -19.01
N ALA A 241 19.09 5.03 -18.46
CA ALA A 241 18.61 5.44 -17.13
C ALA A 241 19.66 5.12 -16.06
N GLY A 242 20.40 4.01 -16.23
CA GLY A 242 21.55 3.68 -15.40
C GLY A 242 22.71 4.69 -15.49
N TYR A 243 22.93 5.33 -16.65
CA TYR A 243 24.17 6.07 -16.94
C TYR A 243 24.03 7.56 -17.33
N ILE A 244 22.90 8.00 -17.91
CA ILE A 244 22.79 9.25 -18.69
C ILE A 244 21.79 10.25 -18.10
N LEU A 245 20.75 9.82 -17.38
CA LEU A 245 19.80 10.75 -16.77
C LEU A 245 20.36 11.29 -15.43
N PRO A 246 20.73 12.58 -15.30
CA PRO A 246 20.88 13.19 -13.99
C PRO A 246 19.51 13.21 -13.32
N GLY A 247 19.40 12.61 -12.12
CA GLY A 247 18.14 12.56 -11.39
C GLY A 247 18.04 11.39 -10.42
N GLU A 248 17.09 11.52 -9.49
CA GLU A 248 16.83 10.53 -8.44
C GLU A 248 16.41 9.17 -9.02
N LEU A 249 17.04 8.11 -8.51
CA LEU A 249 16.86 6.71 -8.93
C LEU A 249 15.39 6.27 -9.06
N GLY A 250 14.50 6.80 -8.21
CA GLY A 250 13.07 6.50 -8.26
C GLY A 250 12.38 6.89 -9.58
N LEU A 251 12.70 8.07 -10.14
CA LEU A 251 12.10 8.55 -11.39
C LEU A 251 12.53 7.69 -12.59
N LYS A 252 13.79 7.24 -12.58
CA LYS A 252 14.34 6.32 -13.58
C LYS A 252 13.57 5.00 -13.61
N ILE A 253 13.27 4.45 -12.44
CA ILE A 253 12.50 3.20 -12.30
C ILE A 253 11.04 3.38 -12.76
N ILE A 254 10.42 4.51 -12.43
CA ILE A 254 9.07 4.85 -12.90
C ILE A 254 9.03 4.90 -14.43
N LEU A 255 9.97 5.63 -15.05
CA LEU A 255 10.05 5.73 -16.50
C LEU A 255 10.25 4.35 -17.12
N LEU A 256 11.17 3.56 -16.57
CA LEU A 256 11.42 2.19 -17.00
C LEU A 256 10.13 1.34 -17.00
N GLY A 257 9.34 1.39 -15.93
CA GLY A 257 8.06 0.68 -15.86
C GLY A 257 7.07 1.11 -16.95
N VAL A 258 6.95 2.42 -17.20
CA VAL A 258 6.09 2.98 -18.27
C VAL A 258 6.58 2.55 -19.66
N MET A 259 7.89 2.49 -19.87
CA MET A 259 8.48 2.05 -21.14
C MET A 259 8.27 0.56 -21.39
N THR A 260 8.34 -0.29 -20.36
CA THR A 260 7.98 -1.71 -20.48
C THR A 260 6.53 -1.88 -20.94
N VAL A 261 5.60 -1.10 -20.40
CA VAL A 261 4.20 -1.12 -20.82
C VAL A 261 4.04 -0.62 -22.26
N THR A 262 4.73 0.46 -22.62
CA THR A 262 4.74 0.99 -24.00
C THR A 262 5.23 -0.07 -24.99
N ALA A 263 6.32 -0.76 -24.66
CA ALA A 263 6.86 -1.86 -25.47
C ALA A 263 5.86 -3.00 -25.63
N ALA A 264 5.18 -3.40 -24.55
CA ALA A 264 4.15 -4.44 -24.60
C ALA A 264 2.95 -4.06 -25.50
N ILE A 265 2.60 -2.78 -25.55
CA ILE A 265 1.49 -2.28 -26.38
C ILE A 265 1.84 -2.33 -27.88
N CYS A 266 3.04 -1.92 -28.30
CA CYS A 266 3.38 -1.91 -29.73
C CYS A 266 4.02 -3.20 -30.27
N LEU A 267 4.31 -4.21 -29.44
CA LEU A 267 4.71 -5.53 -29.91
C LEU A 267 3.64 -6.14 -30.85
N PRO A 268 3.94 -7.02 -31.81
CA PRO A 268 2.90 -7.72 -32.56
C PRO A 268 2.02 -8.58 -31.64
N LYS A 269 0.71 -8.66 -31.88
CA LYS A 269 -0.18 -9.55 -31.10
C LYS A 269 0.32 -10.99 -31.24
N THR A 270 0.63 -11.63 -30.12
CA THR A 270 1.06 -13.04 -30.10
C THR A 270 -0.14 -13.96 -30.10
N ALA A 271 -0.04 -15.08 -30.81
CA ALA A 271 -1.07 -16.12 -30.79
C ALA A 271 -1.08 -16.81 -29.40
N PRO A 272 -2.24 -16.92 -28.73
CA PRO A 272 -2.37 -17.60 -27.44
C PRO A 272 -2.10 -19.12 -27.51
N GLU A 273 -2.08 -19.70 -28.71
CA GLU A 273 -2.04 -21.15 -28.93
C GLU A 273 -0.67 -21.81 -28.63
N SER A 274 0.41 -21.01 -28.54
CA SER A 274 1.72 -21.54 -28.15
C SER A 274 1.74 -22.02 -26.69
N VAL A 275 2.59 -23.02 -26.37
CA VAL A 275 2.81 -23.49 -24.99
C VAL A 275 3.25 -22.33 -24.10
N LEU A 276 4.17 -21.50 -24.59
CA LEU A 276 4.65 -20.31 -23.88
C LEU A 276 3.48 -19.33 -23.63
N GLY A 277 2.63 -19.10 -24.65
CA GLY A 277 1.42 -18.28 -24.55
C GLY A 277 0.51 -18.71 -23.41
N ARG A 278 0.22 -20.01 -23.31
CA ARG A 278 -0.61 -20.59 -22.24
C ARG A 278 0.02 -20.43 -20.85
N ILE A 279 1.34 -20.56 -20.74
CA ILE A 279 2.05 -20.31 -19.47
C ILE A 279 1.94 -18.84 -19.08
N GLY A 280 2.19 -17.92 -20.02
CA GLY A 280 2.07 -16.48 -19.82
C GLY A 280 0.68 -16.05 -19.38
N GLU A 281 -0.36 -16.60 -19.99
CA GLU A 281 -1.75 -16.33 -19.60
C GLU A 281 -2.05 -16.80 -18.17
N ARG A 282 -1.61 -18.01 -17.80
CA ARG A 282 -1.83 -18.55 -16.44
C ARG A 282 -1.12 -17.73 -15.37
N LEU A 283 0.16 -17.38 -15.61
CA LEU A 283 0.92 -16.56 -14.68
C LEU A 283 0.38 -15.12 -14.61
N GLY A 284 -0.05 -14.56 -15.74
CA GLY A 284 -0.69 -13.26 -15.79
C GLY A 284 -2.04 -13.23 -15.06
N ASP A 285 -2.87 -14.26 -15.20
CA ASP A 285 -4.13 -14.40 -14.46
C ASP A 285 -3.88 -14.56 -12.95
N ALA A 286 -2.83 -15.29 -12.56
CA ALA A 286 -2.44 -15.46 -11.16
C ALA A 286 -1.71 -14.25 -10.54
N SER A 287 -1.24 -13.30 -11.36
CA SER A 287 -0.42 -12.15 -10.92
C SER A 287 -1.00 -11.37 -9.73
N TYR A 288 -2.32 -11.18 -9.70
CA TYR A 288 -2.98 -10.45 -8.62
C TYR A 288 -3.04 -11.25 -7.32
N MET A 289 -3.32 -12.54 -7.41
CA MET A 289 -3.27 -13.44 -6.24
C MET A 289 -1.85 -13.54 -5.70
N LEU A 290 -0.86 -13.68 -6.58
CA LEU A 290 0.55 -13.70 -6.21
C LEU A 290 0.94 -12.41 -5.46
N TYR A 291 0.51 -11.27 -5.99
CA TYR A 291 0.72 -9.97 -5.35
C TYR A 291 0.12 -9.92 -3.94
N LEU A 292 -1.12 -10.37 -3.74
CA LEU A 292 -1.78 -10.32 -2.43
C LEU A 292 -1.22 -11.31 -1.40
N CYS A 293 -0.87 -12.53 -1.82
CA CYS A 293 -0.58 -13.61 -0.87
C CYS A 293 0.90 -13.79 -0.53
N HIS A 294 1.84 -13.33 -1.36
CA HIS A 294 3.27 -13.65 -1.16
C HIS A 294 3.81 -13.14 0.18
N MET A 295 3.61 -11.87 0.54
CA MET A 295 4.11 -11.33 1.79
C MET A 295 3.59 -12.05 3.05
N PRO A 296 2.27 -12.17 3.28
CA PRO A 296 1.76 -12.86 4.46
C PRO A 296 2.12 -14.35 4.47
N LEU A 297 2.19 -15.00 3.29
CA LEU A 297 2.68 -16.37 3.19
C LEU A 297 4.13 -16.47 3.64
N MET A 298 5.02 -15.65 3.10
CA MET A 298 6.43 -15.70 3.44
C MET A 298 6.69 -15.36 4.91
N TRP A 299 5.91 -14.46 5.51
CA TRP A 299 5.93 -14.25 6.96
C TRP A 299 5.47 -15.47 7.75
N LEU A 300 4.39 -16.13 7.34
CA LEU A 300 3.93 -17.35 8.00
C LEU A 300 4.98 -18.48 7.89
N LEU A 301 5.58 -18.66 6.71
CA LEU A 301 6.66 -19.61 6.51
C LEU A 301 7.87 -19.29 7.38
N MET A 302 8.23 -18.00 7.49
CA MET A 302 9.33 -17.52 8.34
C MET A 302 9.14 -17.92 9.81
N ILE A 303 7.91 -17.83 10.31
CA ILE A 303 7.55 -18.14 11.69
C ILE A 303 7.52 -19.66 11.93
N VAL A 304 6.94 -20.44 11.02
CA VAL A 304 6.59 -21.85 11.27
C VAL A 304 7.64 -22.83 10.76
N LEU A 305 8.26 -22.57 9.60
CA LEU A 305 8.99 -23.59 8.83
C LEU A 305 10.45 -23.25 8.55
N LEU A 306 10.83 -21.98 8.62
CA LEU A 306 12.13 -21.50 8.18
C LEU A 306 13.18 -21.14 9.27
N PRO A 307 12.94 -21.24 10.59
CA PRO A 307 14.02 -21.06 11.57
C PRO A 307 15.20 -22.02 11.30
N GLY A 308 16.41 -21.49 11.11
CA GLY A 308 17.64 -22.27 10.94
C GLY A 308 17.88 -22.83 9.52
N MET A 309 17.03 -22.53 8.54
CA MET A 309 17.25 -22.96 7.14
C MET A 309 18.29 -22.10 6.41
N PRO A 310 19.07 -22.66 5.46
CA PRO A 310 19.97 -21.88 4.61
C PRO A 310 19.23 -20.84 3.76
N ALA A 311 19.87 -19.70 3.52
CA ALA A 311 19.31 -18.57 2.77
C ALA A 311 18.71 -18.97 1.40
N LEU A 312 19.39 -19.83 0.64
CA LEU A 312 18.90 -20.30 -0.67
C LEU A 312 17.61 -21.13 -0.56
N ALA A 313 17.51 -21.98 0.46
CA ALA A 313 16.32 -22.81 0.68
C ALA A 313 15.11 -21.95 1.08
N VAL A 314 15.33 -20.94 1.92
CA VAL A 314 14.31 -19.94 2.28
C VAL A 314 13.82 -19.19 1.03
N TRP A 315 14.75 -18.71 0.20
CA TRP A 315 14.44 -17.93 -0.99
C TRP A 315 13.65 -18.75 -2.02
N LEU A 316 14.16 -19.92 -2.42
CA LEU A 316 13.51 -20.78 -3.41
C LEU A 316 12.20 -21.37 -2.89
N GLY A 317 12.17 -21.79 -1.62
CA GLY A 317 10.98 -22.33 -0.97
C GLY A 317 9.86 -21.29 -0.89
N GLY A 318 10.20 -20.07 -0.46
CA GLY A 318 9.24 -18.95 -0.37
C GLY A 318 8.66 -18.54 -1.73
N ILE A 319 9.50 -18.45 -2.77
CA ILE A 319 9.06 -18.19 -4.15
C ILE A 319 8.13 -19.30 -4.64
N THR A 320 8.57 -20.56 -4.51
CA THR A 320 7.82 -21.72 -5.01
C THR A 320 6.46 -21.84 -4.31
N ALA A 321 6.42 -21.69 -2.99
CA ALA A 321 5.19 -21.72 -2.22
C ALA A 321 4.24 -20.57 -2.62
N SER A 322 4.78 -19.36 -2.83
CA SER A 322 3.98 -18.20 -3.26
C SER A 322 3.38 -18.41 -4.65
N VAL A 323 4.17 -18.90 -5.61
CA VAL A 323 3.68 -19.19 -6.95
C VAL A 323 2.63 -20.31 -6.91
N ALA A 324 2.90 -21.41 -6.21
CA ALA A 324 1.96 -22.52 -6.08
C ALA A 324 0.62 -22.10 -5.47
N LEU A 325 0.66 -21.40 -4.33
CA LEU A 325 -0.56 -20.89 -3.69
C LEU A 325 -1.31 -19.93 -4.60
N SER A 326 -0.60 -19.03 -5.29
CA SER A 326 -1.23 -18.07 -6.20
C SER A 326 -1.98 -18.74 -7.36
N LEU A 327 -1.44 -19.83 -7.91
CA LEU A 327 -2.06 -20.59 -9.00
C LEU A 327 -3.35 -21.29 -8.53
N VAL A 328 -3.38 -21.77 -7.28
CA VAL A 328 -4.58 -22.35 -6.67
C VAL A 328 -5.63 -21.26 -6.44
N LEU A 329 -5.26 -20.18 -5.76
CA LEU A 329 -6.18 -19.09 -5.43
C LEU A 329 -6.70 -18.35 -6.69
N ALA A 330 -5.92 -18.32 -7.78
CA ALA A 330 -6.33 -17.71 -9.05
C ALA A 330 -7.60 -18.36 -9.62
N GLN A 331 -7.81 -19.66 -9.40
CA GLN A 331 -9.02 -20.34 -9.87
C GLN A 331 -10.27 -19.80 -9.16
N LEU A 332 -10.15 -19.57 -7.85
CA LEU A 332 -11.20 -18.96 -7.04
C LEU A 332 -11.44 -17.50 -7.45
N ASP A 333 -10.37 -16.70 -7.61
CA ASP A 333 -10.45 -15.29 -8.08
C ASP A 333 -11.20 -15.19 -9.42
N LEU A 334 -10.83 -16.02 -10.39
CA LEU A 334 -11.49 -16.05 -11.70
C LEU A 334 -12.98 -16.45 -11.58
N GLY A 335 -13.31 -17.37 -10.68
CA GLY A 335 -14.69 -17.75 -10.37
C GLY A 335 -15.49 -16.59 -9.79
N ILE A 336 -14.94 -15.93 -8.77
CA ILE A 336 -15.52 -14.73 -8.13
C ILE A 336 -15.72 -13.63 -9.17
N HIS A 337 -14.73 -13.37 -10.02
CA HIS A 337 -14.82 -12.34 -11.06
C HIS A 337 -15.93 -12.64 -12.08
N ARG A 338 -16.05 -13.89 -12.55
CA ARG A 338 -17.15 -14.31 -13.45
C ARG A 338 -18.50 -14.17 -12.77
N TRP A 339 -18.60 -14.46 -11.49
CA TRP A 339 -19.84 -14.28 -10.72
C TRP A 339 -20.18 -12.80 -10.57
N SER A 340 -19.23 -11.98 -10.11
CA SER A 340 -19.41 -10.53 -9.95
C SER A 340 -19.82 -9.85 -11.24
N ARG A 341 -19.19 -10.19 -12.38
CA ARG A 341 -19.59 -9.64 -13.69
C ARG A 341 -21.03 -9.99 -14.06
N ARG A 342 -21.48 -11.22 -13.80
CA ARG A 342 -22.88 -11.62 -14.04
C ARG A 342 -23.85 -10.84 -13.15
N MET A 343 -23.50 -10.62 -11.89
CA MET A 343 -24.30 -9.84 -10.96
C MET A 343 -24.39 -8.36 -11.36
N ILE A 344 -23.28 -7.75 -11.79
CA ILE A 344 -23.23 -6.38 -12.29
C ILE A 344 -24.08 -6.24 -13.55
N ALA A 345 -23.98 -7.18 -14.48
CA ALA A 345 -24.78 -7.18 -15.72
C ALA A 345 -26.30 -7.25 -15.44
N ARG A 346 -26.71 -8.01 -14.42
CA ARG A 346 -28.12 -8.15 -14.00
C ARG A 346 -28.63 -6.97 -13.17
N ALA A 347 -27.75 -6.14 -12.62
CA ALA A 347 -28.16 -5.00 -11.80
C ALA A 347 -28.84 -3.92 -12.67
N SER A 348 -29.93 -3.35 -12.17
CA SER A 348 -30.58 -2.19 -12.79
C SER A 348 -29.67 -0.96 -12.69
N ASP A 349 -29.78 -0.06 -13.66
CA ASP A 349 -28.92 1.14 -13.71
C ASP A 349 -29.08 2.02 -12.47
N ARG A 350 -30.29 2.11 -11.91
CA ARG A 350 -30.55 2.82 -10.64
C ARG A 350 -29.75 2.20 -9.48
N ARG A 351 -29.75 0.87 -9.34
CA ARG A 351 -29.01 0.17 -8.28
C ARG A 351 -27.50 0.34 -8.47
N ALA A 352 -27.01 0.20 -9.70
CA ALA A 352 -25.60 0.40 -10.01
C ALA A 352 -25.16 1.84 -9.68
N ARG A 353 -25.93 2.86 -10.09
CA ARG A 353 -25.61 4.26 -9.78
C ARG A 353 -25.62 4.54 -8.28
N LEU A 354 -26.65 4.08 -7.55
CA LEU A 354 -26.73 4.27 -6.10
C LEU A 354 -25.56 3.59 -5.37
N ALA A 355 -25.19 2.38 -5.76
CA ALA A 355 -24.04 1.68 -5.18
C ALA A 355 -22.72 2.40 -5.47
N ALA A 356 -22.51 2.88 -6.71
CA ALA A 356 -21.31 3.62 -7.09
C ALA A 356 -21.21 4.96 -6.33
N ILE A 357 -22.28 5.75 -6.29
CA ILE A 357 -22.31 7.03 -5.57
C ILE A 357 -22.14 6.82 -4.06
N GLY A 358 -22.82 5.81 -3.50
CA GLY A 358 -22.68 5.45 -2.09
C GLY A 358 -21.24 5.05 -1.74
N PHE A 359 -20.58 4.29 -2.60
CA PHE A 359 -19.16 3.95 -2.41
C PHE A 359 -18.26 5.19 -2.48
N ILE A 360 -18.45 6.08 -3.46
CA ILE A 360 -17.67 7.33 -3.57
C ILE A 360 -17.86 8.16 -2.29
N ALA A 361 -19.11 8.34 -1.84
CA ALA A 361 -19.41 9.11 -0.63
C ALA A 361 -18.76 8.50 0.62
N ALA A 362 -18.83 7.18 0.79
CA ALA A 362 -18.18 6.49 1.91
C ALA A 362 -16.65 6.61 1.84
N PHE A 363 -16.06 6.37 0.67
CA PHE A 363 -14.61 6.47 0.44
C PHE A 363 -14.09 7.88 0.74
N CYS A 364 -14.74 8.91 0.19
CA CYS A 364 -14.39 10.31 0.45
C CYS A 364 -14.64 10.70 1.90
N GLY A 365 -15.74 10.24 2.52
CA GLY A 365 -16.04 10.48 3.93
C GLY A 365 -14.96 9.94 4.86
N VAL A 366 -14.54 8.68 4.65
CA VAL A 366 -13.44 8.06 5.41
C VAL A 366 -12.12 8.82 5.20
N ALA A 367 -11.81 9.21 3.95
CA ALA A 367 -10.61 9.97 3.61
C ALA A 367 -10.59 11.33 4.32
N VAL A 368 -11.69 12.09 4.29
CA VAL A 368 -11.81 13.41 4.92
C VAL A 368 -11.74 13.32 6.44
N VAL A 369 -12.44 12.38 7.08
CA VAL A 369 -12.36 12.21 8.54
C VAL A 369 -10.93 11.84 8.95
N SER A 370 -10.30 10.94 8.20
CA SER A 370 -8.93 10.49 8.49
C SER A 370 -7.90 11.59 8.28
N GLU A 371 -8.10 12.47 7.29
CA GLU A 371 -7.29 13.68 7.06
C GLU A 371 -7.25 14.56 8.31
N PHE A 372 -8.40 14.91 8.88
CA PHE A 372 -8.47 15.75 10.08
C PHE A 372 -7.76 15.08 11.27
N VAL A 373 -8.06 13.81 11.51
CA VAL A 373 -7.44 13.04 12.61
C VAL A 373 -5.92 12.92 12.44
N ALA A 374 -5.44 12.71 11.22
CA ALA A 374 -4.01 12.60 10.94
C ALA A 374 -3.30 13.95 11.13
N ARG A 375 -3.90 15.05 10.68
CA ARG A 375 -3.35 16.40 10.87
C ARG A 375 -3.27 16.79 12.34
N GLU A 376 -4.32 16.51 13.11
CA GLU A 376 -4.33 16.76 14.56
C GLU A 376 -3.20 15.99 15.26
N LYS A 377 -3.05 14.70 14.95
CA LYS A 377 -1.95 13.87 15.49
C LYS A 377 -0.57 14.40 15.12
N ARG A 378 -0.38 14.79 13.85
CA ARG A 378 0.91 15.35 13.38
C ARG A 378 1.20 16.71 14.03
N ALA A 379 0.20 17.57 14.21
CA ALA A 379 0.34 18.85 14.91
C ALA A 379 0.71 18.64 16.39
N ALA A 380 0.03 17.72 17.08
CA ALA A 380 0.34 17.36 18.46
C ALA A 380 1.77 16.79 18.59
N MET A 381 2.19 15.94 17.65
CA MET A 381 3.55 15.40 17.60
C MET A 381 4.61 16.50 17.38
N GLN A 382 4.36 17.42 16.45
CA GLN A 382 5.27 18.55 16.20
C GLN A 382 5.35 19.51 17.41
N GLN A 383 4.22 19.75 18.08
CA GLN A 383 4.18 20.54 19.31
C GLN A 383 4.97 19.85 20.41
N ALA A 384 4.76 18.56 20.63
CA ALA A 384 5.51 17.76 21.61
C ALA A 384 7.02 17.78 21.32
N HIS A 385 7.41 17.60 20.06
CA HIS A 385 8.81 17.67 19.64
C HIS A 385 9.45 19.02 19.98
N ARG A 386 8.73 20.13 19.77
CA ARG A 386 9.19 21.47 20.17
C ARG A 386 9.32 21.58 21.69
N ILE A 387 8.28 21.21 22.44
CA ILE A 387 8.25 21.29 23.91
C ILE A 387 9.42 20.52 24.51
N VAL A 388 9.63 19.28 24.08
CA VAL A 388 10.70 18.42 24.59
C VAL A 388 12.09 19.08 24.43
N LEU A 389 12.31 19.77 23.32
CA LEU A 389 13.60 20.38 23.01
C LEU A 389 13.81 21.75 23.67
N THR A 390 12.74 22.55 23.83
CA THR A 390 12.87 23.97 24.20
C THR A 390 12.32 24.32 25.58
N ALA A 391 11.35 23.57 26.11
CA ALA A 391 10.71 23.90 27.37
C ALA A 391 11.58 23.48 28.57
N LYS A 392 11.55 24.28 29.63
CA LYS A 392 12.18 23.93 30.91
C LYS A 392 11.29 22.94 31.67
N PRO A 393 11.87 21.90 32.31
CA PRO A 393 11.11 20.98 33.15
C PRO A 393 10.29 21.70 34.21
N SER A 394 9.00 21.37 34.27
CA SER A 394 8.06 21.84 35.26
C SER A 394 8.12 20.94 36.49
N VAL A 395 8.21 21.53 37.66
CA VAL A 395 8.06 20.84 38.95
C VAL A 395 6.65 21.12 39.44
N SER A 396 5.74 20.14 39.31
CA SER A 396 4.37 20.24 39.82
C SER A 396 4.10 19.06 40.76
N PRO A 397 3.57 19.28 41.98
CA PRO A 397 3.23 18.19 42.91
C PRO A 397 2.19 17.21 42.35
N SER A 398 1.33 17.69 41.44
CA SER A 398 0.31 16.86 40.79
C SER A 398 0.88 15.92 39.74
N LEU A 399 2.10 16.16 39.27
CA LEU A 399 2.64 15.54 38.09
C LEU A 399 3.57 14.40 38.47
N ARG A 400 3.27 13.20 37.97
CA ARG A 400 4.04 11.99 38.21
C ARG A 400 4.53 11.42 36.91
N ALA A 401 5.83 11.17 36.82
CA ALA A 401 6.46 10.58 35.66
C ALA A 401 7.60 9.68 36.10
N GLU A 402 7.60 8.43 35.65
CA GLU A 402 8.63 7.45 36.03
C GLU A 402 8.85 6.46 34.89
N ILE A 403 10.10 6.04 34.71
CA ILE A 403 10.50 4.89 33.94
C ILE A 403 10.65 3.73 34.91
N ASP A 404 9.84 2.69 34.72
CA ASP A 404 9.70 1.58 35.68
C ASP A 404 10.24 0.25 35.17
N ALA A 405 10.50 0.12 33.87
CA ALA A 405 11.13 -1.06 33.30
C ALA A 405 11.93 -0.75 32.04
N VAL A 406 13.08 -1.42 31.89
CA VAL A 406 13.85 -1.47 30.65
C VAL A 406 14.15 -2.93 30.35
N GLU A 407 13.82 -3.38 29.14
CA GLU A 407 14.00 -4.75 28.69
C GLU A 407 14.79 -4.74 27.38
N ARG A 408 15.90 -5.50 27.32
CA ARG A 408 16.72 -5.59 26.13
C ARG A 408 16.39 -6.86 25.36
N MET A 409 16.03 -6.69 24.09
CA MET A 409 15.74 -7.80 23.20
C MET A 409 17.03 -8.45 22.68
N THR A 410 16.93 -9.72 22.30
CA THR A 410 18.05 -10.50 21.70
C THR A 410 18.62 -9.87 20.44
N ASP A 411 17.81 -9.05 19.76
CA ASP A 411 18.18 -8.37 18.53
C ASP A 411 18.86 -6.99 18.75
N GLY A 412 19.13 -6.63 20.02
CA GLY A 412 19.80 -5.40 20.44
C GLY A 412 18.88 -4.21 20.73
N THR A 413 17.56 -4.33 20.52
CA THR A 413 16.58 -3.26 20.78
C THR A 413 16.29 -3.12 22.28
N SER A 414 16.29 -1.90 22.82
CA SER A 414 15.90 -1.65 24.22
C SER A 414 14.45 -1.12 24.31
N ILE A 415 13.60 -1.82 25.04
CA ILE A 415 12.22 -1.44 25.30
C ILE A 415 12.16 -0.73 26.65
N VAL A 416 11.87 0.56 26.65
CA VAL A 416 11.70 1.38 27.85
C VAL A 416 10.21 1.54 28.13
N ARG A 417 9.77 1.24 29.35
CA ARG A 417 8.38 1.37 29.80
C ARG A 417 8.32 2.32 31.00
N GLY A 418 7.20 3.02 31.09
CA GLY A 418 6.97 3.95 32.17
C GLY A 418 5.57 4.54 32.12
N TYR A 419 5.36 5.59 32.91
CA TYR A 419 4.13 6.35 32.95
C TYR A 419 4.37 7.85 33.12
N VAL A 420 3.41 8.65 32.67
CA VAL A 420 3.35 10.11 32.86
C VAL A 420 1.89 10.49 33.06
N VAL A 421 1.58 11.22 34.12
CA VAL A 421 0.22 11.69 34.42
C VAL A 421 0.25 12.97 35.24
N ASP A 422 -0.69 13.86 34.96
CA ASP A 422 -1.08 14.92 35.89
C ASP A 422 -2.30 14.46 36.69
N LEU A 423 -2.17 14.29 37.99
CA LEU A 423 -3.22 13.77 38.87
C LEU A 423 -4.44 14.68 38.98
N GLU A 424 -4.30 15.97 38.69
CA GLU A 424 -5.41 16.93 38.63
C GLU A 424 -6.07 16.96 37.24
N LYS A 425 -5.29 16.69 36.19
CA LYS A 425 -5.75 16.66 34.79
C LYS A 425 -5.41 15.32 34.12
N PRO A 426 -6.01 14.20 34.55
CA PRO A 426 -5.60 12.87 34.11
C PRO A 426 -5.96 12.53 32.65
N THR A 427 -6.81 13.34 32.02
CA THR A 427 -7.16 13.24 30.60
C THR A 427 -6.19 14.01 29.70
N LEU A 428 -5.22 14.74 30.28
CA LEU A 428 -4.26 15.53 29.54
C LEU A 428 -3.32 14.60 28.77
N GLY A 429 -3.29 14.75 27.44
CA GLY A 429 -2.40 14.00 26.57
C GLY A 429 -0.94 14.30 26.87
N ALA A 430 -0.08 13.30 26.68
CA ALA A 430 1.35 13.45 26.81
C ALA A 430 2.08 12.65 25.71
N HIS A 431 3.29 13.09 25.38
CA HIS A 431 4.24 12.38 24.54
C HIS A 431 5.56 12.27 25.28
N VAL A 432 6.26 11.15 25.13
CA VAL A 432 7.55 10.90 25.77
C VAL A 432 8.60 10.71 24.71
N ALA A 433 9.73 11.39 24.89
CA ALA A 433 10.88 11.29 24.02
C ALA A 433 12.12 10.82 24.79
N ALA A 434 12.95 10.07 24.06
CA ALA A 434 14.34 9.85 24.43
C ALA A 434 15.22 10.75 23.58
N ILE A 435 16.14 11.46 24.21
CA ILE A 435 17.00 12.47 23.61
C ILE A 435 18.45 12.08 23.91
N GLN A 436 19.31 12.20 22.91
CA GLN A 436 20.75 12.05 23.09
C GLN A 436 21.43 13.19 22.34
N ASN A 437 22.30 13.96 23.02
CA ASN A 437 23.02 15.10 22.45
C ASN A 437 22.12 16.14 21.77
N GLY A 438 20.94 16.42 22.35
CA GLY A 438 19.97 17.38 21.80
C GLY A 438 19.18 16.88 20.58
N GLN A 439 19.42 15.65 20.12
CA GLN A 439 18.64 15.01 19.07
C GLN A 439 17.59 14.08 19.67
N VAL A 440 16.34 14.22 19.23
CA VAL A 440 15.25 13.29 19.59
C VAL A 440 15.49 11.96 18.87
N LEU A 441 15.79 10.91 19.64
CA LEU A 441 15.97 9.55 19.12
C LEU A 441 14.63 8.89 18.79
N ILE A 442 13.65 9.08 19.67
CA ILE A 442 12.26 8.61 19.51
C ILE A 442 11.33 9.54 20.28
N LEU A 443 10.11 9.71 19.78
CA LEU A 443 9.04 10.47 20.43
C LEU A 443 7.72 9.74 20.17
N ASP A 444 7.09 9.25 21.22
CA ASP A 444 5.83 8.51 21.13
C ASP A 444 4.76 9.03 22.10
N PRO A 445 3.48 8.97 21.71
CA PRO A 445 2.38 9.34 22.58
C PRO A 445 2.16 8.32 23.70
N VAL A 446 1.77 8.81 24.87
CA VAL A 446 1.28 8.00 26.00
C VAL A 446 -0.08 7.40 25.62
N LYS A 447 -0.15 6.06 25.50
CA LYS A 447 -1.33 5.35 24.97
C LYS A 447 -1.70 4.08 25.74
N ARG A 448 -0.91 3.66 26.73
CA ARG A 448 -1.15 2.42 27.49
C ARG A 448 -1.92 2.71 28.77
N ARG A 449 -2.82 1.81 29.14
CA ARG A 449 -3.49 1.85 30.45
C ARG A 449 -2.61 1.17 31.50
N ARG A 450 -2.65 1.68 32.74
CA ARG A 450 -1.92 1.10 33.88
C ARG A 450 -2.89 0.90 35.07
N PRO A 451 -3.89 0.01 34.95
CA PRO A 451 -4.93 -0.15 35.98
C PRO A 451 -4.36 -0.64 37.32
N ALA A 452 -3.31 -1.45 37.32
CA ALA A 452 -2.63 -1.87 38.55
C ALA A 452 -2.01 -0.69 39.31
N LEU A 453 -1.43 0.28 38.59
CA LEU A 453 -0.83 1.49 39.15
C LEU A 453 -1.92 2.45 39.66
N ALA A 454 -3.02 2.59 38.90
CA ALA A 454 -4.18 3.35 39.34
C ALA A 454 -4.75 2.83 40.67
N ARG A 455 -4.82 1.49 40.85
CA ARG A 455 -5.24 0.87 42.11
C ARG A 455 -4.26 1.11 43.25
N SER A 456 -2.94 1.01 43.01
CA SER A 456 -1.95 1.24 44.06
C SER A 456 -1.95 2.68 44.57
N TRP A 457 -2.40 3.64 43.76
CA TRP A 457 -2.59 5.03 44.17
C TRP A 457 -3.99 5.34 44.73
N ALA A 458 -4.85 4.33 44.89
CA ALA A 458 -6.25 4.50 45.29
C ALA A 458 -7.02 5.49 44.38
N ARG A 459 -6.72 5.50 43.08
CA ARG A 459 -7.30 6.40 42.07
C ARG A 459 -8.03 5.60 40.97
N PRO A 460 -9.24 5.08 41.25
CA PRO A 460 -9.98 4.25 40.29
C PRO A 460 -10.36 5.01 39.00
N ASP A 461 -10.43 6.34 39.07
CA ASP A 461 -10.64 7.21 37.91
C ASP A 461 -9.52 7.11 36.86
N LEU A 462 -8.31 6.69 37.25
CA LEU A 462 -7.17 6.50 36.36
C LEU A 462 -7.14 5.15 35.65
N GLU A 463 -7.94 4.15 36.07
CA GLU A 463 -7.88 2.80 35.49
C GLU A 463 -8.18 2.77 33.99
N ARG A 464 -9.04 3.69 33.53
CA ARG A 464 -9.44 3.82 32.13
C ARG A 464 -8.54 4.77 31.33
N GLN A 465 -7.69 5.54 32.00
CA GLN A 465 -6.83 6.56 31.39
C GLN A 465 -5.56 5.96 30.80
N GLN A 466 -5.08 6.59 29.72
CA GLN A 466 -3.86 6.20 29.04
C GLN A 466 -2.68 6.98 29.64
N ILE A 467 -2.13 6.46 30.73
CA ILE A 467 -1.03 7.10 31.47
C ILE A 467 0.33 6.42 31.24
N GLY A 468 0.35 5.25 30.61
CA GLY A 468 1.56 4.46 30.34
C GLY A 468 2.12 4.66 28.93
N PHE A 469 3.43 4.53 28.81
CA PHE A 469 4.14 4.57 27.53
C PHE A 469 5.10 3.37 27.38
N VAL A 470 5.47 3.11 26.13
CA VAL A 470 6.52 2.17 25.74
C VAL A 470 7.31 2.84 24.63
N LEU A 471 8.62 2.98 24.81
CA LEU A 471 9.55 3.48 23.80
C LEU A 471 10.42 2.32 23.33
N MET A 472 10.50 2.12 22.02
CA MET A 472 11.41 1.15 21.41
C MET A 472 12.64 1.90 20.91
N LEU A 473 13.71 1.83 21.67
CA LEU A 473 14.93 2.54 21.36
C LEU A 473 15.70 1.87 20.19
N PRO A 474 16.34 2.64 19.28
CA PRO A 474 17.06 2.08 18.15
C PRO A 474 18.22 1.14 18.57
N LYS A 475 18.49 0.11 17.76
CA LYS A 475 19.64 -0.80 17.95
C LYS A 475 21.00 -0.10 17.94
N SER A 476 21.09 1.02 17.23
CA SER A 476 22.32 1.81 17.03
C SER A 476 22.62 2.79 18.16
N ILE A 477 21.98 2.63 19.33
CA ILE A 477 22.30 3.49 20.47
C ILE A 477 23.75 3.28 20.86
N ASN A 478 24.52 4.34 20.71
CA ASN A 478 25.87 4.40 21.22
C ASN A 478 25.84 4.96 22.63
N CYS A 479 25.84 4.08 23.63
CA CYS A 479 25.90 4.47 25.04
C CYS A 479 27.19 5.22 25.42
N SER A 480 28.23 5.18 24.59
CA SER A 480 29.45 5.98 24.78
C SER A 480 29.34 7.40 24.22
N ALA A 481 28.35 7.69 23.37
CA ALA A 481 28.18 8.99 22.73
C ALA A 481 27.51 10.06 23.62
N GLY A 482 27.04 9.69 24.82
CA GLY A 482 26.39 10.61 25.77
C GLY A 482 25.23 9.97 26.51
N ARG A 483 24.81 10.57 27.63
CA ARG A 483 23.67 10.07 28.43
C ARG A 483 22.35 10.28 27.68
N ILE A 484 21.49 9.27 27.71
CA ILE A 484 20.12 9.37 27.19
C ILE A 484 19.27 10.09 28.23
N GLU A 485 18.68 11.21 27.83
CA GLU A 485 17.74 11.98 28.63
C GLU A 485 16.31 11.64 28.18
N PHE A 486 15.41 11.42 29.14
CA PHE A 486 13.99 11.25 28.85
C PHE A 486 13.24 12.51 29.23
N ARG A 487 12.34 12.95 28.35
CA ARG A 487 11.45 14.07 28.61
C ARG A 487 10.06 13.73 28.14
N ALA A 488 9.06 14.10 28.93
CA ALA A 488 7.67 14.03 28.52
C ALA A 488 7.12 15.44 28.30
N ALA A 489 6.45 15.65 27.17
CA ALA A 489 5.70 16.86 26.86
C ALA A 489 4.22 16.63 27.07
N LEU A 490 3.59 17.47 27.89
CA LEU A 490 2.16 17.49 28.09
C LEU A 490 1.51 18.43 27.06
N SER A 491 0.27 18.13 26.68
CA SER A 491 -0.47 18.88 25.66
C SER A 491 -0.69 20.37 26.01
N ASP A 492 -0.56 20.75 27.28
CA ASP A 492 -0.68 22.14 27.75
C ASP A 492 0.64 22.94 27.68
N GLY A 493 1.70 22.36 27.13
CA GLY A 493 2.99 23.03 26.94
C GLY A 493 4.02 22.75 28.04
N ARG A 494 3.64 22.10 29.14
CA ARG A 494 4.58 21.70 30.19
C ARG A 494 5.44 20.53 29.74
N THR A 495 6.64 20.41 30.32
CA THR A 495 7.48 19.22 30.19
C THR A 495 7.94 18.72 31.55
N VAL A 496 8.20 17.42 31.66
CA VAL A 496 8.75 16.77 32.86
C VAL A 496 9.85 15.82 32.45
N VAL A 497 10.84 15.64 33.33
CA VAL A 497 11.83 14.58 33.22
C VAL A 497 11.32 13.40 34.06
N PRO A 498 11.00 12.23 33.45
CA PRO A 498 10.60 11.06 34.22
C PRO A 498 11.74 10.61 35.14
N ASP A 499 11.40 10.26 36.39
CA ASP A 499 12.34 9.65 37.30
C ASP A 499 12.74 8.26 36.79
N ILE A 500 14.02 7.90 36.91
CA ILE A 500 14.51 6.59 36.53
C ILE A 500 14.50 5.71 37.78
N GLY A 501 13.76 4.60 37.75
CA GLY A 501 13.73 3.66 38.86
C GLY A 501 15.13 3.21 39.31
N PRO A 502 15.36 2.98 40.61
CA PRO A 502 16.70 2.83 41.21
C PRO A 502 17.54 1.66 40.65
N ASN A 503 16.91 0.68 40.01
CA ASN A 503 17.56 -0.51 39.43
C ASN A 503 17.59 -0.49 37.89
N ILE A 504 17.30 0.65 37.27
CA ILE A 504 17.21 0.76 35.81
C ILE A 504 18.48 1.42 35.28
N ASP A 505 19.28 0.62 34.57
CA ASP A 505 20.37 1.12 33.75
C ASP A 505 20.03 0.91 32.28
N ILE A 506 19.96 2.00 31.52
CA ILE A 506 19.59 1.98 30.10
C ILE A 506 20.77 1.48 29.24
N CYS A 507 21.99 1.55 29.77
CA CYS A 507 23.23 1.33 29.03
C CYS A 507 24.09 0.17 29.55
N ARG A 508 23.62 -0.60 30.53
CA ARG A 508 24.24 -1.88 30.95
C ARG A 508 23.62 -3.09 30.30
#